data_AF-A0A7W0ZW32-F1
#
_entry.id   AF-A0A7W0ZW32-F1
#
_cell.length_a   1.000
_cell.length_b   1.000
_cell.length_c   1.000
_cell.angle_alpha   90.00
_cell.angle_beta   90.00
_cell.angle_gamma   90.00
#
_symmetry.space_group_name_H-M   'P 1'
#
loop_
_entity.id
_entity.type
_entity.pdbx_description
1 polymer ?
#
loop_
_entity_poly.entity_id
_entity_poly.type
_entity_poly.pdbx_seq_one_letter_code
_entity_poly.pdbx_strand_id
1 'polypeptide(L)'
;MKKCASCTKDLPDAALHCVFCGAKQAPAPASSPAMAKTVMGYGGNAELDALRAQAAANAARGAGSAPPPNAPAAAPYSAPRSNHPSGPPPMGGPQQPSPYGAPPVSAANAATMFVPPGGSPGPGPMGPGPSAPAYPSAPAYQPPTPYQTPPAYQAPPGGNAQRAPAPIAPVQASPPYLASQTAARAGRPIEPWKDTMRIMMFVWGGLLLAAFATPISLEPLAFNWDAIIHAPGTAKLAPLIMASVGLLSIVLGAMPLASAARGMIAMILGLAGVFVPALINGMPPWPLLVSMVGTVILIPSLLARHEYRDASLPRILITVGAIASLVPYIVPQHGTIMLVELFKGAIEAPGALKILVILVLVNITMVVLSLLAWLPSPASGGSKPIAWFLILWGLVMHVAFLFLIGEPQIIEASPYTGLMQWVAGGGIGGSGGGGGGGGGAGMLGGMTMGVAYLAIAGYGTASVIGKQLE
;
A
#
# COMPACT_ATOMS: atom_id res chain seq x y z
N MET A 1 -6.95 -30.12 7.75
CA MET A 1 -6.84 -29.87 9.20
C MET A 1 -5.65 -30.67 9.69
N LYS A 2 -4.66 -30.03 10.30
CA LYS A 2 -3.47 -30.67 10.86
C LYS A 2 -3.51 -30.63 12.37
N LYS A 3 -3.03 -31.69 13.04
CA LYS A 3 -2.92 -31.69 14.50
C LYS A 3 -1.66 -30.97 14.94
N CYS A 4 -1.76 -30.15 15.98
CA CYS A 4 -0.60 -29.55 16.63
C CYS A 4 0.35 -30.65 17.09
N ALA A 5 1.61 -30.60 16.69
CA ALA A 5 2.60 -31.58 17.14
C ALA A 5 2.77 -31.60 18.68
N SER A 6 2.63 -30.43 19.35
CA SER A 6 2.80 -30.32 20.80
C SER A 6 1.57 -30.66 21.63
N CYS A 7 0.36 -30.23 21.26
CA CYS A 7 -0.85 -30.40 22.07
C CYS A 7 -1.96 -31.22 21.40
N THR A 8 -1.72 -31.73 20.19
CA THR A 8 -2.64 -32.59 19.40
C THR A 8 -3.99 -31.99 19.02
N LYS A 9 -4.25 -30.72 19.36
CA LYS A 9 -5.46 -29.98 18.94
C LYS A 9 -5.46 -29.76 17.43
N ASP A 10 -6.64 -29.78 16.83
CA ASP A 10 -6.81 -29.56 15.40
C ASP A 10 -6.59 -28.09 15.03
N LEU A 11 -5.85 -27.87 13.95
CA LEU A 11 -5.56 -26.57 13.37
C LEU A 11 -5.85 -26.53 11.87
N PRO A 12 -6.18 -25.35 11.34
CA PRO A 12 -6.20 -25.15 9.90
C PRO A 12 -4.80 -25.40 9.32
N ASP A 13 -4.72 -26.00 8.13
CA ASP A 13 -3.46 -26.48 7.54
C ASP A 13 -2.43 -25.35 7.34
N ALA A 14 -2.92 -24.12 7.14
CA ALA A 14 -2.11 -22.91 6.98
C ALA A 14 -1.59 -22.28 8.29
N ALA A 15 -1.99 -22.76 9.48
CA ALA A 15 -1.52 -22.16 10.74
C ALA A 15 -0.03 -22.44 11.00
N LEU A 16 0.76 -21.38 11.13
CA LEU A 16 2.19 -21.45 11.50
C LEU A 16 2.41 -21.55 13.01
N HIS A 17 1.38 -21.26 13.82
CA HIS A 17 1.42 -21.30 15.28
C HIS A 17 0.17 -21.97 15.84
N CYS A 18 0.34 -22.78 16.89
CA CYS A 18 -0.78 -23.36 17.61
C CYS A 18 -1.45 -22.30 18.49
N VAL A 19 -2.71 -21.97 18.23
CA VAL A 19 -3.47 -20.99 19.04
C VAL A 19 -3.65 -21.46 20.49
N PHE A 20 -3.63 -22.78 20.73
CA PHE A 20 -3.86 -23.34 22.07
C PHE A 20 -2.61 -23.42 22.95
N CYS A 21 -1.44 -23.67 22.36
CA CYS A 21 -0.21 -23.87 23.14
C CYS A 21 0.98 -23.01 22.68
N GLY A 22 0.78 -22.11 21.71
CA GLY A 22 1.81 -21.19 21.18
C GLY A 22 2.90 -21.85 20.32
N ALA A 23 2.95 -23.18 20.24
CA ALA A 23 4.00 -23.90 19.55
C ALA A 23 4.00 -23.62 18.04
N LYS A 24 5.18 -23.25 17.49
CA LYS A 24 5.39 -23.14 16.04
C LYS A 24 5.13 -24.48 15.37
N GLN A 25 4.33 -24.47 14.30
CA GLN A 25 4.06 -25.64 13.48
C GLN A 25 4.94 -25.58 12.22
N ALA A 26 5.44 -26.73 11.79
CA ALA A 26 6.12 -26.81 10.51
C ALA A 26 5.16 -26.38 9.37
N PRO A 27 5.64 -25.63 8.37
CA PRO A 27 4.88 -25.39 7.15
C PRO A 27 4.47 -26.72 6.54
N ALA A 28 3.19 -26.88 6.20
CA ALA A 28 2.74 -28.12 5.57
C ALA A 28 3.47 -28.25 4.22
N PRO A 29 4.01 -29.43 3.87
CA PRO A 29 4.60 -29.65 2.55
C PRO A 29 3.51 -29.38 1.51
N ALA A 30 3.80 -28.51 0.55
CA ALA A 30 2.85 -28.14 -0.50
C ALA A 30 2.55 -29.38 -1.35
N SER A 31 1.45 -30.07 -1.05
CA SER A 31 0.95 -31.16 -1.88
C SER A 31 0.23 -30.57 -3.09
N SER A 32 0.99 -30.26 -4.14
CA SER A 32 0.45 -30.12 -5.49
C SER A 32 1.15 -31.16 -6.39
N PRO A 33 0.41 -32.09 -6.99
CA PRO A 33 0.96 -32.95 -8.02
C PRO A 33 1.09 -32.12 -9.30
N ALA A 34 2.31 -32.01 -9.82
CA ALA A 34 2.68 -31.39 -11.08
C ALA A 34 2.56 -29.84 -11.15
N MET A 35 3.66 -29.17 -10.81
CA MET A 35 4.46 -28.36 -11.74
C MET A 35 5.42 -27.49 -10.91
N ALA A 36 6.72 -27.76 -11.05
CA ALA A 36 7.75 -26.91 -10.50
C ALA A 36 7.75 -25.56 -11.24
N LYS A 37 7.50 -24.46 -10.52
CA LYS A 37 7.94 -23.13 -10.92
C LYS A 37 8.66 -22.49 -9.76
N THR A 38 9.92 -22.16 -10.02
CA THR A 38 10.83 -21.39 -9.20
C THR A 38 10.19 -20.07 -8.77
N VAL A 39 9.94 -19.92 -7.47
CA VAL A 39 9.66 -18.62 -6.86
C VAL A 39 11.01 -17.97 -6.53
N MET A 40 11.47 -17.08 -7.40
CA MET A 40 12.49 -16.08 -7.06
C MET A 40 11.80 -14.88 -6.41
N GLY A 41 12.19 -14.52 -5.19
CA GLY A 41 11.78 -13.24 -4.61
C GLY A 41 12.05 -13.10 -3.11
N TYR A 42 13.19 -12.48 -2.79
CA TYR A 42 13.51 -11.70 -1.59
C TYR A 42 13.21 -12.30 -0.19
N GLY A 43 14.30 -12.77 0.42
CA GLY A 43 14.38 -13.23 1.82
C GLY A 43 15.63 -14.08 2.12
N GLY A 44 16.34 -14.51 1.07
CA GLY A 44 17.36 -15.56 1.14
C GLY A 44 18.48 -15.34 2.17
N ASN A 45 18.98 -14.13 2.39
CA ASN A 45 20.14 -13.95 3.27
C ASN A 45 19.82 -14.19 4.76
N ALA A 46 18.65 -13.75 5.24
CA ALA A 46 18.25 -13.97 6.62
C ALA A 46 17.92 -15.44 6.92
N GLU A 47 17.38 -16.15 5.92
CA GLU A 47 17.03 -17.57 6.03
C GLU A 47 18.26 -18.46 5.87
N LEU A 48 19.24 -18.05 5.05
CA LEU A 48 20.56 -18.70 4.97
C LEU A 48 21.34 -18.52 6.29
N ASP A 49 21.27 -17.34 6.92
CA ASP A 49 21.90 -17.08 8.22
C ASP A 49 21.20 -17.85 9.35
N ALA A 50 19.87 -18.00 9.31
CA ALA A 50 19.13 -18.85 10.24
C ALA A 50 19.50 -20.34 10.07
N LEU A 51 19.66 -20.82 8.83
CA LEU A 51 20.13 -22.18 8.54
C LEU A 51 21.58 -22.39 8.97
N ARG A 52 22.46 -21.38 8.80
CA ARG A 52 23.85 -21.43 9.30
C ARG A 52 23.90 -21.48 10.82
N ALA A 53 23.10 -20.67 11.51
CA ALA A 53 23.00 -20.67 12.96
C ALA A 53 22.44 -22.01 13.49
N GLN A 54 21.47 -22.60 12.79
CA GLN A 54 20.92 -23.92 13.13
C GLN A 54 21.93 -25.05 12.86
N ALA A 55 22.71 -24.98 11.78
CA ALA A 55 23.79 -25.92 11.50
C ALA A 55 24.92 -25.83 12.55
N ALA A 56 25.29 -24.61 12.97
CA ALA A 56 26.26 -24.39 14.04
C ALA A 56 25.76 -24.92 15.40
N ALA A 57 24.47 -24.74 15.71
CA ALA A 57 23.87 -25.28 16.93
C ALA A 57 23.78 -26.81 16.93
N ASN A 58 23.58 -27.44 15.77
CA ASN A 58 23.59 -28.89 15.63
C ASN A 58 25.01 -29.48 15.66
N ALA A 59 26.01 -28.78 15.11
CA ALA A 59 27.41 -29.16 15.20
C ALA A 59 27.92 -29.13 16.66
N ALA A 60 27.47 -28.16 17.47
CA ALA A 60 27.78 -28.09 18.89
C ALA A 60 27.16 -29.22 19.73
N ARG A 61 26.12 -29.90 19.24
CA ARG A 61 25.46 -31.02 19.92
C ARG A 61 25.99 -32.40 19.49
N GLY A 62 26.86 -32.46 18.48
CA GLY A 62 27.37 -33.72 17.90
C GLY A 62 28.66 -34.26 18.53
N ALA A 63 29.31 -33.52 19.43
CA ALA A 63 30.55 -33.95 20.06
C ALA A 63 30.29 -34.69 21.37
N GLY A 64 29.95 -35.97 21.29
CA GLY A 64 30.01 -36.89 22.43
C GLY A 64 28.73 -37.67 22.73
N SER A 65 28.42 -38.66 21.90
CA SER A 65 27.76 -39.87 22.41
C SER A 65 28.11 -41.05 21.51
N ALA A 66 28.67 -42.09 22.14
CA ALA A 66 29.06 -43.33 21.50
C ALA A 66 27.81 -44.08 20.98
N PRO A 67 27.94 -44.86 19.89
CA PRO A 67 26.82 -45.62 19.35
C PRO A 67 26.42 -46.77 20.30
N PRO A 68 25.11 -47.03 20.51
CA PRO A 68 24.66 -48.21 21.23
C PRO A 68 24.86 -49.49 20.39
N PRO A 69 25.29 -50.61 21.00
CA PRO A 69 25.42 -51.89 20.29
C PRO A 69 24.08 -52.64 20.25
N ASN A 70 23.83 -53.30 19.11
CA ASN A 70 22.79 -54.30 18.84
C ASN A 70 21.31 -53.84 18.83
N ALA A 71 20.78 -53.67 17.62
CA ALA A 71 19.36 -53.88 17.31
C ALA A 71 19.23 -54.82 16.09
N PRO A 72 18.36 -55.84 16.12
CA PRO A 72 18.24 -56.84 15.06
C PRO A 72 17.57 -56.31 13.79
N ALA A 73 17.96 -56.90 12.66
CA ALA A 73 17.57 -56.53 11.30
C ALA A 73 16.04 -56.53 11.08
N ALA A 74 15.52 -55.41 10.57
CA ALA A 74 14.12 -55.28 10.17
C ALA A 74 13.85 -55.96 8.82
N ALA A 75 12.77 -56.73 8.76
CA ALA A 75 12.29 -57.48 7.60
C ALA A 75 11.80 -56.58 6.45
N PRO A 76 11.83 -57.05 5.18
CA PRO A 76 11.45 -56.26 4.02
C PRO A 76 9.93 -55.95 3.98
N TYR A 77 9.62 -54.68 3.78
CA TYR A 77 8.26 -54.16 3.64
C TYR A 77 7.69 -54.50 2.25
N SER A 78 6.58 -55.24 2.19
CA SER A 78 5.80 -55.50 0.98
C SER A 78 4.61 -54.54 0.88
N ALA A 79 4.39 -53.99 -0.32
CA ALA A 79 3.33 -53.02 -0.60
C ALA A 79 1.92 -53.66 -0.54
N PRO A 80 0.88 -52.97 -0.04
CA PRO A 80 -0.47 -53.50 -0.04
C PRO A 80 -1.13 -53.41 -1.43
N ARG A 81 -1.62 -54.55 -1.92
CA ARG A 81 -2.54 -54.71 -3.05
C ARG A 81 -3.93 -54.17 -2.69
N SER A 82 -4.50 -53.31 -3.52
CA SER A 82 -5.89 -52.86 -3.47
C SER A 82 -6.83 -53.88 -4.13
N ASN A 83 -7.58 -54.64 -3.32
CA ASN A 83 -8.74 -55.42 -3.75
C ASN A 83 -10.01 -54.69 -3.34
N HIS A 84 -10.74 -54.11 -4.30
CA HIS A 84 -12.12 -53.64 -4.12
C HIS A 84 -13.11 -54.70 -4.64
N PRO A 85 -14.08 -55.18 -3.85
CA PRO A 85 -15.21 -55.95 -4.33
C PRO A 85 -16.32 -55.04 -4.85
N SER A 86 -16.87 -55.40 -6.00
CA SER A 86 -18.04 -54.84 -6.68
C SER A 86 -19.34 -55.13 -5.92
N GLY A 87 -20.11 -54.09 -5.60
CA GLY A 87 -21.48 -54.18 -5.09
C GLY A 87 -22.52 -53.66 -6.10
N PRO A 88 -23.76 -54.21 -6.12
CA PRO A 88 -24.77 -53.95 -7.15
C PRO A 88 -25.54 -52.62 -6.98
N PRO A 89 -26.18 -52.10 -8.04
CA PRO A 89 -26.79 -50.76 -8.04
C PRO A 89 -28.19 -50.73 -7.39
N PRO A 90 -28.57 -49.63 -6.71
CA PRO A 90 -29.94 -49.46 -6.21
C PRO A 90 -30.86 -48.87 -7.29
N MET A 91 -32.05 -49.47 -7.40
CA MET A 91 -33.16 -49.05 -8.23
C MET A 91 -33.87 -47.79 -7.70
N GLY A 92 -34.26 -46.91 -8.64
CA GLY A 92 -35.62 -46.37 -8.76
C GLY A 92 -36.17 -45.48 -7.64
N GLY A 93 -36.12 -44.15 -7.86
CA GLY A 93 -36.96 -43.18 -7.16
C GLY A 93 -37.74 -42.31 -8.17
N PRO A 94 -39.02 -41.99 -7.94
CA PRO A 94 -39.90 -41.36 -8.92
C PRO A 94 -39.62 -39.86 -9.13
N GLN A 95 -39.67 -39.46 -10.40
CA GLN A 95 -39.54 -38.10 -10.92
C GLN A 95 -40.69 -37.20 -10.45
N GLN A 96 -40.35 -36.01 -9.98
CA GLN A 96 -41.29 -34.92 -9.72
C GLN A 96 -41.19 -33.90 -10.87
N PRO A 97 -42.29 -33.49 -11.51
CA PRO A 97 -42.24 -32.60 -12.68
C PRO A 97 -42.13 -31.12 -12.29
N SER A 98 -41.12 -30.43 -12.84
CA SER A 98 -40.97 -28.97 -12.83
C SER A 98 -41.77 -28.32 -13.97
N PRO A 99 -42.47 -27.20 -13.74
CA PRO A 99 -43.00 -26.38 -14.83
C PRO A 99 -42.01 -25.28 -15.26
N TYR A 100 -41.78 -25.21 -16.57
CA TYR A 100 -41.31 -24.04 -17.34
C TYR A 100 -42.11 -22.77 -16.98
N GLY A 101 -41.65 -21.52 -17.05
CA GLY A 101 -40.45 -20.90 -17.58
C GLY A 101 -40.74 -19.39 -17.80
N ALA A 102 -39.74 -18.51 -17.75
CA ALA A 102 -39.74 -17.18 -18.40
C ALA A 102 -38.35 -16.49 -18.27
N PRO A 103 -37.86 -15.75 -19.29
CA PRO A 103 -36.65 -14.93 -19.26
C PRO A 103 -37.00 -13.42 -19.13
N PRO A 104 -36.07 -12.47 -19.38
CA PRO A 104 -34.79 -12.17 -18.72
C PRO A 104 -34.79 -10.73 -18.14
N VAL A 105 -33.85 -10.34 -17.28
CA VAL A 105 -33.31 -8.95 -17.28
C VAL A 105 -32.04 -8.82 -16.42
N SER A 106 -31.06 -8.18 -17.04
CA SER A 106 -29.86 -7.62 -16.43
C SER A 106 -30.21 -6.29 -15.76
N ALA A 107 -29.72 -6.03 -14.54
CA ALA A 107 -29.65 -4.68 -13.98
C ALA A 107 -28.58 -4.57 -12.91
N ALA A 108 -27.50 -3.87 -13.26
CA ALA A 108 -26.67 -3.15 -12.32
C ALA A 108 -27.36 -1.81 -11.98
N ASN A 109 -27.57 -1.50 -10.69
CA ASN A 109 -27.23 -0.22 -10.05
C ASN A 109 -27.88 -0.08 -8.66
N ALA A 110 -27.01 0.23 -7.70
CA ALA A 110 -27.10 1.24 -6.65
C ALA A 110 -28.42 1.62 -5.94
N ALA A 111 -28.24 1.82 -4.62
CA ALA A 111 -28.73 2.95 -3.81
C ALA A 111 -29.90 2.72 -2.82
N THR A 112 -29.55 2.95 -1.55
CA THR A 112 -30.24 3.75 -0.52
C THR A 112 -31.37 3.17 0.37
N MET A 113 -31.18 3.48 1.66
CA MET A 113 -32.17 3.79 2.71
C MET A 113 -33.13 2.69 3.19
N PHE A 114 -32.81 2.15 4.37
CA PHE A 114 -33.82 1.63 5.30
C PHE A 114 -34.40 2.78 6.12
N VAL A 115 -35.64 3.17 5.79
CA VAL A 115 -36.54 3.95 6.65
C VAL A 115 -37.61 2.96 7.16
N PRO A 116 -37.85 2.84 8.48
CA PRO A 116 -38.93 2.00 8.98
C PRO A 116 -40.30 2.68 8.79
N PRO A 117 -41.40 1.90 8.64
CA PRO A 117 -42.70 2.42 8.21
C PRO A 117 -43.40 3.25 9.29
N GLY A 118 -43.93 4.40 8.87
CA GLY A 118 -44.67 5.34 9.70
C GLY A 118 -46.02 4.84 10.18
N GLY A 119 -46.32 5.14 11.45
CA GLY A 119 -47.64 5.06 12.05
C GLY A 119 -48.41 6.38 11.92
N SER A 120 -49.74 6.24 11.91
CA SER A 120 -50.83 7.19 11.72
C SER A 120 -50.81 8.50 12.54
N PRO A 121 -51.39 9.61 12.03
CA PRO A 121 -51.56 10.86 12.77
C PRO A 121 -52.86 10.87 13.59
N GLY A 122 -52.72 11.08 14.90
CA GLY A 122 -53.82 11.45 15.81
C GLY A 122 -53.57 12.85 16.39
N PRO A 123 -54.59 13.72 16.51
CA PRO A 123 -54.42 15.06 17.04
C PRO A 123 -54.58 15.07 18.58
N GLY A 124 -53.64 15.70 19.28
CA GLY A 124 -53.71 15.88 20.73
C GLY A 124 -52.80 17.03 21.21
N PRO A 125 -53.13 17.68 22.35
CA PRO A 125 -53.07 19.13 22.49
C PRO A 125 -51.82 19.69 23.18
N MET A 126 -51.65 21.01 23.03
CA MET A 126 -50.58 21.86 23.55
C MET A 126 -50.39 21.76 25.08
N GLY A 127 -49.13 21.75 25.51
CA GLY A 127 -48.73 21.97 26.91
C GLY A 127 -47.25 22.44 27.02
N PRO A 128 -46.89 23.31 27.98
CA PRO A 128 -45.68 24.13 27.93
C PRO A 128 -44.53 23.62 28.83
N GLY A 129 -43.28 23.96 28.47
CA GLY A 129 -42.16 23.99 29.42
C GLY A 129 -40.80 23.61 28.83
N PRO A 130 -39.78 24.48 28.85
CA PRO A 130 -38.43 24.14 28.44
C PRO A 130 -37.63 23.59 29.62
N SER A 131 -37.30 22.31 29.59
CA SER A 131 -36.35 21.67 30.51
C SER A 131 -35.04 21.34 29.79
N ALA A 132 -33.94 21.60 30.49
CA ALA A 132 -32.55 21.57 30.05
C ALA A 132 -32.10 20.21 29.48
N PRO A 133 -31.09 20.18 28.60
CA PRO A 133 -30.59 18.95 27.99
C PRO A 133 -29.92 18.04 29.03
N ALA A 134 -30.47 16.82 29.17
CA ALA A 134 -29.90 15.74 29.95
C ALA A 134 -28.65 15.17 29.26
N TYR A 135 -27.55 15.11 30.00
CA TYR A 135 -26.32 14.42 29.57
C TYR A 135 -26.57 12.90 29.48
N PRO A 136 -26.06 12.22 28.44
CA PRO A 136 -26.16 10.76 28.35
C PRO A 136 -25.31 10.11 29.45
N SER A 137 -25.95 9.28 30.27
CA SER A 137 -25.31 8.47 31.29
C SER A 137 -24.36 7.45 30.67
N ALA A 138 -23.15 7.37 31.23
CA ALA A 138 -22.12 6.43 30.84
C ALA A 138 -22.59 4.97 31.05
N PRO A 139 -22.19 4.03 30.17
CA PRO A 139 -22.56 2.63 30.29
C PRO A 139 -22.02 2.02 31.59
N ALA A 140 -22.90 1.34 32.32
CA ALA A 140 -22.60 0.66 33.57
C ALA A 140 -21.54 -0.44 33.36
N TYR A 141 -20.50 -0.39 34.19
CA TYR A 141 -19.44 -1.38 34.27
C TYR A 141 -20.04 -2.74 34.68
N GLN A 142 -20.05 -3.71 33.77
CA GLN A 142 -20.40 -5.10 34.11
C GLN A 142 -19.20 -5.76 34.81
N PRO A 143 -19.36 -6.28 36.05
CA PRO A 143 -18.29 -6.99 36.72
C PRO A 143 -17.94 -8.29 35.99
N PRO A 144 -16.66 -8.71 35.99
CA PRO A 144 -16.22 -9.94 35.34
C PRO A 144 -16.91 -11.16 35.96
N THR A 145 -17.57 -11.95 35.11
CA THR A 145 -18.13 -13.25 35.49
C THR A 145 -17.05 -14.16 36.06
N PRO A 146 -17.27 -14.77 37.25
CA PRO A 146 -16.27 -15.61 37.89
C PRO A 146 -15.95 -16.84 37.04
N TYR A 147 -14.66 -17.18 37.00
CA TYR A 147 -14.11 -18.36 36.34
C TYR A 147 -14.87 -19.62 36.76
N GLN A 148 -15.52 -20.28 35.81
CA GLN A 148 -16.02 -21.65 36.01
C GLN A 148 -14.81 -22.59 36.08
N THR A 149 -14.69 -23.25 37.23
CA THR A 149 -13.71 -24.31 37.48
C THR A 149 -13.92 -25.48 36.50
N PRO A 150 -12.84 -26.02 35.91
CA PRO A 150 -12.96 -27.19 35.04
C PRO A 150 -13.50 -28.39 35.84
N PRO A 151 -14.46 -29.16 35.29
CA PRO A 151 -15.01 -30.31 35.97
C PRO A 151 -13.92 -31.35 36.24
N ALA A 152 -13.84 -31.79 37.50
CA ALA A 152 -12.93 -32.83 37.94
C ALA A 152 -13.20 -34.14 37.18
N TYR A 153 -12.14 -34.71 36.60
CA TYR A 153 -12.21 -35.98 35.88
C TYR A 153 -12.44 -37.11 36.88
N GLN A 154 -13.67 -37.61 36.97
CA GLN A 154 -14.04 -38.75 37.81
C GLN A 154 -13.71 -40.04 37.04
N ALA A 155 -12.80 -40.84 37.58
CA ALA A 155 -12.42 -42.13 36.99
C ALA A 155 -13.63 -43.10 36.98
N PRO A 156 -13.89 -43.85 35.89
CA PRO A 156 -15.00 -44.79 35.85
C PRO A 156 -14.73 -45.98 36.78
N PRO A 157 -15.68 -46.35 37.68
CA PRO A 157 -15.59 -47.60 38.42
C PRO A 157 -15.81 -48.77 37.46
N GLY A 158 -14.91 -49.75 37.48
CA GLY A 158 -15.07 -51.01 36.79
C GLY A 158 -16.25 -51.78 37.35
N GLY A 159 -17.32 -51.89 36.57
CA GLY A 159 -18.51 -52.65 36.90
C GLY A 159 -19.24 -53.07 35.64
N ASN A 160 -19.20 -54.37 35.33
CA ASN A 160 -19.97 -55.00 34.28
C ASN A 160 -21.46 -54.98 34.66
N ALA A 161 -22.15 -53.89 34.29
CA ALA A 161 -23.60 -53.83 34.32
C ALA A 161 -24.09 -53.39 32.93
N GLN A 162 -24.88 -54.25 32.30
CA GLN A 162 -25.62 -53.98 31.07
C GLN A 162 -26.44 -52.69 31.24
N ARG A 163 -25.89 -51.58 30.74
CA ARG A 163 -26.54 -50.28 30.77
C ARG A 163 -27.39 -50.17 29.50
N ALA A 164 -28.69 -49.97 29.71
CA ALA A 164 -29.65 -49.71 28.64
C ALA A 164 -29.18 -48.54 27.74
N PRO A 165 -29.48 -48.57 26.42
CA PRO A 165 -29.00 -47.59 25.46
C PRO A 165 -29.47 -46.19 25.87
N ALA A 166 -28.53 -45.34 26.26
CA ALA A 166 -28.83 -43.94 26.57
C ALA A 166 -29.33 -43.24 25.29
N PRO A 167 -30.37 -42.41 25.39
CA PRO A 167 -30.87 -41.63 24.26
C PRO A 167 -29.74 -40.74 23.72
N ILE A 168 -29.51 -40.86 22.41
CA ILE A 168 -28.50 -40.11 21.66
C ILE A 168 -28.82 -38.61 21.82
N ALA A 169 -28.00 -37.90 22.59
CA ALA A 169 -28.10 -36.45 22.68
C ALA A 169 -27.79 -35.85 21.31
N PRO A 170 -28.60 -34.90 20.80
CA PRO A 170 -28.35 -34.25 19.52
C PRO A 170 -26.98 -33.56 19.57
N VAL A 171 -26.11 -33.94 18.65
CA VAL A 171 -24.78 -33.34 18.47
C VAL A 171 -25.00 -31.86 18.17
N GLN A 172 -24.72 -31.02 19.17
CA GLN A 172 -24.84 -29.57 19.06
C GLN A 172 -23.82 -29.09 18.03
N ALA A 173 -24.30 -28.81 16.82
CA ALA A 173 -23.47 -28.34 15.71
C ALA A 173 -22.67 -27.11 16.18
N SER A 174 -21.35 -27.21 16.13
CA SER A 174 -20.46 -26.10 16.48
C SER A 174 -20.82 -24.89 15.62
N PRO A 175 -21.04 -23.71 16.23
CA PRO A 175 -21.57 -22.55 15.52
C PRO A 175 -20.65 -22.18 14.34
N PRO A 176 -21.16 -22.14 13.09
CA PRO A 176 -20.37 -22.01 11.87
C PRO A 176 -19.70 -20.64 11.63
N TYR A 177 -19.46 -19.83 12.68
CA TYR A 177 -19.12 -18.40 12.52
C TYR A 177 -17.75 -17.96 13.06
N LEU A 178 -16.95 -18.83 13.67
CA LEU A 178 -15.64 -18.40 14.22
C LEU A 178 -14.53 -18.31 13.16
N ALA A 179 -14.53 -19.16 12.12
CA ALA A 179 -13.52 -19.10 11.06
C ALA A 179 -13.72 -17.88 10.13
N SER A 180 -14.97 -17.55 9.78
CA SER A 180 -15.30 -16.40 8.93
C SER A 180 -15.08 -15.06 9.64
N GLN A 181 -15.35 -14.96 10.95
CA GLN A 181 -15.04 -13.76 11.71
C GLN A 181 -13.53 -13.57 11.95
N THR A 182 -12.76 -14.65 12.05
CA THR A 182 -11.30 -14.56 12.20
C THR A 182 -10.65 -14.08 10.90
N ALA A 183 -11.12 -14.54 9.73
CA ALA A 183 -10.70 -14.00 8.44
C ALA A 183 -11.13 -12.53 8.25
N ALA A 184 -12.36 -12.19 8.66
CA ALA A 184 -12.86 -10.81 8.59
C ALA A 184 -12.19 -9.86 9.59
N ARG A 185 -11.60 -10.35 10.70
CA ARG A 185 -10.80 -9.55 11.64
C ARG A 185 -9.33 -9.48 11.24
N ALA A 186 -8.75 -10.57 10.73
CA ALA A 186 -7.39 -10.61 10.20
C ALA A 186 -7.24 -9.78 8.92
N GLY A 187 -8.34 -9.53 8.20
CA GLY A 187 -8.40 -8.66 7.03
C GLY A 187 -8.83 -7.22 7.32
N ARG A 188 -9.13 -6.82 8.58
CA ARG A 188 -9.41 -5.40 8.86
C ARG A 188 -8.12 -4.63 8.64
N PRO A 189 -8.07 -3.68 7.70
CA PRO A 189 -6.88 -2.89 7.46
C PRO A 189 -6.45 -2.23 8.76
N ILE A 190 -5.33 -2.66 9.31
CA ILE A 190 -4.61 -1.88 10.31
C ILE A 190 -4.22 -0.61 9.58
N GLU A 191 -4.72 0.57 9.99
CA GLU A 191 -4.45 1.88 9.37
C GLU A 191 -2.99 1.98 8.91
N PRO A 192 -2.66 1.63 7.64
CA PRO A 192 -1.29 1.25 7.30
C PRO A 192 -0.37 2.47 7.24
N TRP A 193 -0.97 3.65 7.13
CA TRP A 193 -0.27 4.93 7.11
C TRP A 193 -0.08 5.56 8.48
N LYS A 194 -0.67 5.04 9.56
CA LYS A 194 -0.64 5.72 10.87
C LYS A 194 0.80 6.03 11.31
N ASP A 195 1.68 5.04 11.19
CA ASP A 195 3.09 5.16 11.58
C ASP A 195 3.97 5.60 10.40
N THR A 196 3.73 5.05 9.20
CA THR A 196 4.48 5.42 7.99
C THR A 196 4.37 6.91 7.68
N MET A 197 3.21 7.53 7.92
CA MET A 197 3.02 8.95 7.65
C MET A 197 3.91 9.85 8.51
N ARG A 198 4.06 9.51 9.80
CA ARG A 198 4.97 10.26 10.69
C ARG A 198 6.40 10.20 10.17
N ILE A 199 6.84 8.99 9.81
CA ILE A 199 8.19 8.76 9.26
C ILE A 199 8.37 9.56 7.98
N MET A 200 7.40 9.54 7.05
CA MET A 200 7.50 10.30 5.80
C MET A 200 7.58 11.81 6.04
N MET A 201 6.78 12.36 6.96
CA MET A 201 6.86 13.78 7.29
C MET A 201 8.21 14.16 7.92
N PHE A 202 8.80 13.31 8.76
CA PHE A 202 10.14 13.55 9.32
C PHE A 202 11.23 13.46 8.26
N VAL A 203 11.21 12.40 7.44
CA VAL A 203 12.24 12.16 6.41
C VAL A 203 12.20 13.28 5.37
N TRP A 204 11.04 13.55 4.77
CA TRP A 204 10.93 14.55 3.73
C TRP A 204 10.97 15.99 4.27
N GLY A 205 10.44 16.23 5.47
CA GLY A 205 10.58 17.52 6.15
C GLY A 205 12.02 17.83 6.53
N GLY A 206 12.75 16.85 7.08
CA GLY A 206 14.18 16.98 7.37
C GLY A 206 15.01 17.19 6.11
N LEU A 207 14.67 16.51 5.02
CA LEU A 207 15.34 16.66 3.74
C LEU A 207 15.09 18.04 3.10
N LEU A 208 13.88 18.62 3.26
CA LEU A 208 13.60 20.02 2.91
C LEU A 208 14.41 21.02 3.74
N LEU A 209 14.57 20.78 5.05
CA LEU A 209 15.41 21.63 5.89
C LEU A 209 16.90 21.49 5.56
N ALA A 210 17.35 20.28 5.23
CA ALA A 210 18.71 20.06 4.74
C ALA A 210 18.94 20.83 3.43
N ALA A 211 17.98 20.80 2.51
CA ALA A 211 18.01 21.60 1.27
C ALA A 211 18.12 23.09 1.55
N PHE A 212 17.29 23.59 2.46
CA PHE A 212 17.34 24.98 2.89
C PHE A 212 18.69 25.34 3.55
N ALA A 213 19.29 24.43 4.32
CA ALA A 213 20.57 24.68 4.98
C ALA A 213 21.80 24.56 4.04
N THR A 214 21.62 23.99 2.85
CA THR A 214 22.72 23.77 1.89
C THR A 214 23.15 25.11 1.27
N PRO A 215 24.46 25.44 1.20
CA PRO A 215 24.94 26.69 0.62
C PRO A 215 24.64 26.77 -0.88
N ILE A 216 24.10 27.91 -1.31
CA ILE A 216 23.77 28.22 -2.72
C ILE A 216 25.03 28.30 -3.56
N SER A 217 26.06 28.99 -3.06
CA SER A 217 27.38 29.09 -3.66
C SER A 217 28.43 28.88 -2.58
N LEU A 218 29.57 28.27 -2.95
CA LEU A 218 30.75 28.16 -2.09
C LEU A 218 31.68 29.37 -2.24
N GLU A 219 31.59 30.09 -3.36
CA GLU A 219 32.49 31.21 -3.70
C GLU A 219 31.71 32.37 -4.36
N PRO A 220 31.39 33.46 -3.63
CA PRO A 220 31.44 33.57 -2.16
C PRO A 220 30.42 32.66 -1.48
N LEU A 221 30.73 32.23 -0.25
CA LEU A 221 29.84 31.39 0.54
C LEU A 221 28.52 32.12 0.80
N ALA A 222 27.44 31.66 0.15
CA ALA A 222 26.12 32.28 0.22
C ALA A 222 25.07 31.21 0.53
N PHE A 223 24.12 31.53 1.40
CA PHE A 223 23.09 30.60 1.84
C PHE A 223 21.67 31.12 1.57
N ASN A 224 20.67 30.25 1.79
CA ASN A 224 19.27 30.62 1.62
C ASN A 224 18.79 31.72 2.58
N TRP A 225 19.38 31.84 3.77
CA TRP A 225 19.07 32.96 4.65
C TRP A 225 19.59 34.30 4.10
N ASP A 226 20.71 34.31 3.38
CA ASP A 226 21.19 35.52 2.71
C ASP A 226 20.22 35.95 1.61
N ALA A 227 19.66 34.99 0.87
CA ALA A 227 18.59 35.25 -0.09
C ALA A 227 17.33 35.80 0.60
N ILE A 228 16.95 35.29 1.78
CA ILE A 228 15.81 35.83 2.55
C ILE A 228 16.07 37.26 3.01
N ILE A 229 17.29 37.59 3.42
CA ILE A 229 17.61 38.94 3.92
C ILE A 229 17.66 39.93 2.75
N HIS A 230 18.40 39.59 1.70
CA HIS A 230 18.80 40.55 0.67
C HIS A 230 17.97 40.51 -0.63
N ALA A 231 17.27 39.41 -0.95
CA ALA A 231 16.55 39.33 -2.22
C ALA A 231 15.32 40.25 -2.24
N PRO A 232 15.01 40.95 -3.33
CA PRO A 232 13.82 41.80 -3.40
C PRO A 232 12.52 41.00 -3.54
N GLY A 233 11.45 41.50 -2.92
CA GLY A 233 10.07 41.10 -3.20
C GLY A 233 9.77 39.61 -3.03
N THR A 234 9.18 39.01 -4.08
CA THR A 234 8.68 37.62 -4.08
C THR A 234 9.78 36.57 -4.16
N ALA A 235 11.03 36.95 -4.47
CA ALA A 235 12.15 36.01 -4.53
C ALA A 235 12.46 35.38 -3.15
N LYS A 236 12.12 36.07 -2.05
CA LYS A 236 12.23 35.55 -0.68
C LYS A 236 11.28 34.39 -0.38
N LEU A 237 10.17 34.28 -1.13
CA LEU A 237 9.09 33.34 -0.82
C LEU A 237 9.52 31.90 -1.02
N ALA A 238 10.26 31.57 -2.08
CA ALA A 238 10.67 30.20 -2.36
C ALA A 238 11.50 29.56 -1.21
N PRO A 239 12.59 30.15 -0.73
CA PRO A 239 13.34 29.59 0.40
C PRO A 239 12.53 29.59 1.70
N LEU A 240 11.64 30.57 1.89
CA LEU A 240 10.78 30.64 3.08
C LEU A 240 9.71 29.53 3.08
N ILE A 241 9.07 29.25 1.94
CA ILE A 241 8.13 28.15 1.77
C ILE A 241 8.82 26.81 2.04
N MET A 242 10.03 26.63 1.50
CA MET A 242 10.80 25.42 1.77
C MET A 242 11.10 25.21 3.25
N ALA A 243 11.64 26.24 3.91
CA ALA A 243 11.95 26.18 5.33
C ALA A 243 10.69 25.95 6.17
N SER A 244 9.60 26.66 5.87
CA SER A 244 8.34 26.54 6.60
C SER A 244 7.68 25.18 6.39
N VAL A 245 7.64 24.65 5.17
CA VAL A 245 7.10 23.30 4.90
C VAL A 245 7.95 22.23 5.57
N GLY A 246 9.28 22.34 5.50
CA GLY A 246 10.19 21.41 6.18
C GLY A 246 9.99 21.39 7.70
N LEU A 247 9.97 22.58 8.31
CA LEU A 247 9.76 22.74 9.75
C LEU A 247 8.37 22.27 10.19
N LEU A 248 7.31 22.71 9.51
CA LEU A 248 5.94 22.31 9.82
C LEU A 248 5.74 20.81 9.66
N SER A 249 6.37 20.18 8.67
CA SER A 249 6.31 18.73 8.48
C SER A 249 6.90 17.98 9.68
N ILE A 250 8.04 18.42 10.22
CA ILE A 250 8.67 17.81 11.40
C ILE A 250 7.79 18.02 12.65
N VAL A 251 7.37 19.26 12.91
CA VAL A 251 6.58 19.61 14.09
C VAL A 251 5.24 18.85 14.10
N LEU A 252 4.51 18.88 12.98
CA LEU A 252 3.20 18.22 12.87
C LEU A 252 3.33 16.69 12.76
N GLY A 253 4.47 16.18 12.28
CA GLY A 253 4.83 14.76 12.31
C GLY A 253 5.02 14.24 13.74
N ALA A 254 5.59 15.06 14.63
CA ALA A 254 5.78 14.74 16.05
C ALA A 254 4.48 14.78 16.86
N MET A 255 3.52 15.62 16.47
CA MET A 255 2.26 15.74 17.19
C MET A 255 1.39 14.48 17.08
N PRO A 256 0.77 14.01 18.18
CA PRO A 256 -0.11 12.84 18.20
C PRO A 256 -1.50 13.14 17.62
N LEU A 257 -1.55 13.61 16.38
CA LEU A 257 -2.77 13.81 15.61
C LEU A 257 -3.35 12.48 15.11
N ALA A 258 -4.68 12.44 14.92
CA ALA A 258 -5.36 11.39 14.19
C ALA A 258 -4.79 11.24 12.77
N SER A 259 -4.77 10.01 12.24
CA SER A 259 -4.17 9.67 10.94
C SER A 259 -4.74 10.51 9.80
N ALA A 260 -6.07 10.67 9.74
CA ALA A 260 -6.74 11.47 8.72
C ALA A 260 -6.38 12.97 8.80
N ALA A 261 -6.35 13.55 10.00
CA ALA A 261 -6.00 14.97 10.19
C ALA A 261 -4.54 15.23 9.77
N ARG A 262 -3.62 14.33 10.16
CA ARG A 262 -2.21 14.39 9.71
C ARG A 262 -2.11 14.24 8.20
N GLY A 263 -2.91 13.35 7.62
CA GLY A 263 -3.04 13.14 6.18
C GLY A 263 -3.40 14.41 5.42
N MET A 264 -4.45 15.10 5.86
CA MET A 264 -4.88 16.36 5.24
C MET A 264 -3.83 17.46 5.36
N ILE A 265 -3.20 17.61 6.53
CA ILE A 265 -2.12 18.58 6.74
C ILE A 265 -0.95 18.32 5.79
N ALA A 266 -0.49 17.08 5.71
CA ALA A 266 0.58 16.70 4.80
C ALA A 266 0.18 16.94 3.34
N MET A 267 -1.05 16.59 2.95
CA MET A 267 -1.55 16.91 1.61
C MET A 267 -1.44 18.42 1.31
N ILE A 268 -1.90 19.28 2.22
CA ILE A 268 -1.82 20.74 2.05
C ILE A 268 -0.36 21.21 1.97
N LEU A 269 0.52 20.71 2.84
CA LEU A 269 1.94 21.06 2.85
C LEU A 269 2.67 20.62 1.57
N GLY A 270 2.38 19.42 1.07
CA GLY A 270 2.93 18.92 -0.18
C GLY A 270 2.43 19.72 -1.38
N LEU A 271 1.13 20.03 -1.42
CA LEU A 271 0.54 20.85 -2.48
C LEU A 271 1.00 22.31 -2.44
N ALA A 272 1.36 22.85 -1.27
CA ALA A 272 1.89 24.21 -1.15
C ALA A 272 3.18 24.40 -1.96
N GLY A 273 4.05 23.38 -2.01
CA GLY A 273 5.26 23.40 -2.85
C GLY A 273 4.98 23.48 -4.35
N VAL A 274 3.76 23.20 -4.78
CA VAL A 274 3.34 23.22 -6.18
C VAL A 274 2.56 24.50 -6.50
N PHE A 275 1.51 24.75 -5.74
CA PHE A 275 0.59 25.85 -6.03
C PHE A 275 1.17 27.21 -5.69
N VAL A 276 1.95 27.33 -4.62
CA VAL A 276 2.48 28.65 -4.24
C VAL A 276 3.48 29.17 -5.28
N PRO A 277 4.45 28.39 -5.77
CA PRO A 277 5.31 28.83 -6.89
C PRO A 277 4.52 29.13 -8.18
N ALA A 278 3.47 28.35 -8.49
CA ALA A 278 2.62 28.61 -9.64
C ALA A 278 1.81 29.91 -9.51
N LEU A 279 1.40 30.29 -8.30
CA LEU A 279 0.70 31.56 -8.06
C LEU A 279 1.65 32.76 -8.16
N ILE A 280 2.91 32.60 -7.72
CA ILE A 280 3.91 33.68 -7.73
C ILE A 280 4.46 33.92 -9.14
N ASN A 281 4.82 32.85 -9.85
CA ASN A 281 5.51 32.95 -11.15
C ASN A 281 4.54 32.98 -12.35
N GLY A 282 3.24 32.96 -12.08
CA GLY A 282 2.20 32.81 -13.10
C GLY A 282 1.84 31.36 -13.34
N MET A 283 0.58 31.14 -13.71
CA MET A 283 0.06 29.80 -13.95
C MET A 283 0.83 29.13 -15.10
N PRO A 284 1.34 27.90 -14.90
CA PRO A 284 2.00 27.19 -15.98
C PRO A 284 1.05 26.90 -17.13
N PRO A 285 1.60 26.60 -18.33
CA PRO A 285 0.77 26.21 -19.46
C PRO A 285 -0.06 24.97 -19.10
N TRP A 286 -1.27 24.89 -19.67
CA TRP A 286 -2.23 23.84 -19.36
C TRP A 286 -1.67 22.40 -19.46
N PRO A 287 -0.77 22.02 -20.41
CA PRO A 287 -0.28 20.65 -20.49
C PRO A 287 0.50 20.26 -19.23
N LEU A 288 1.22 21.23 -18.67
CA LEU A 288 1.97 21.02 -17.45
C LEU A 288 1.06 20.91 -16.23
N LEU A 289 0.05 21.78 -16.12
CA LEU A 289 -0.97 21.69 -15.07
C LEU A 289 -1.67 20.34 -15.08
N VAL A 290 -2.05 19.86 -16.26
CA VAL A 290 -2.73 18.57 -16.43
C VAL A 290 -1.81 17.41 -16.06
N SER A 291 -0.53 17.45 -16.45
CA SER A 291 0.46 16.45 -16.01
C SER A 291 0.67 16.47 -14.50
N MET A 292 0.73 17.66 -13.90
CA MET A 292 0.94 17.86 -12.47
C MET A 292 -0.21 17.28 -11.65
N VAL A 293 -1.44 17.63 -12.02
CA VAL A 293 -2.66 17.08 -11.42
C VAL A 293 -2.71 15.57 -11.62
N GLY A 294 -2.35 15.08 -12.80
CA GLY A 294 -2.27 13.64 -13.10
C GLY A 294 -1.36 12.91 -12.13
N THR A 295 -0.13 13.38 -11.93
CA THR A 295 0.85 12.78 -11.00
C THR A 295 0.38 12.83 -9.54
N VAL A 296 -0.18 13.97 -9.11
CA VAL A 296 -0.72 14.15 -7.75
C VAL A 296 -1.88 13.21 -7.47
N ILE A 297 -2.70 12.88 -8.46
CA ILE A 297 -3.79 11.90 -8.31
C ILE A 297 -3.24 10.47 -8.41
N LEU A 298 -2.31 10.22 -9.34
CA LEU A 298 -1.84 8.88 -9.68
C LEU A 298 -1.07 8.21 -8.53
N ILE A 299 -0.10 8.91 -7.94
CA ILE A 299 0.76 8.39 -6.86
C ILE A 299 -0.04 7.92 -5.64
N PRO A 300 -0.90 8.75 -5.00
CA PRO A 300 -1.67 8.32 -3.83
C PRO A 300 -2.63 7.19 -4.17
N SER A 301 -3.18 7.17 -5.38
CA SER A 301 -4.11 6.14 -5.81
C SER A 301 -3.43 4.78 -6.00
N LEU A 302 -2.18 4.77 -6.48
CA LEU A 302 -1.34 3.56 -6.53
C LEU A 302 -0.99 3.03 -5.13
N LEU A 303 -0.68 3.94 -4.19
CA LEU A 303 -0.45 3.59 -2.78
C LEU A 303 -1.72 3.04 -2.13
N ALA A 304 -2.88 3.67 -2.36
CA ALA A 304 -4.17 3.20 -1.85
C ALA A 304 -4.55 1.83 -2.45
N ARG A 305 -4.31 1.59 -3.75
CA ARG A 305 -4.57 0.30 -4.41
C ARG A 305 -3.74 -0.85 -3.86
N HIS A 306 -2.56 -0.57 -3.30
CA HIS A 306 -1.71 -1.59 -2.69
C HIS A 306 -2.36 -2.19 -1.45
N GLU A 307 -2.94 -1.33 -0.61
CA GLU A 307 -3.56 -1.69 0.67
C GLU A 307 -5.03 -2.12 0.48
N TYR A 308 -5.81 -1.36 -0.30
CA TYR A 308 -7.22 -1.65 -0.59
C TYR A 308 -7.39 -2.29 -1.97
N ARG A 309 -6.99 -3.55 -2.10
CA ARG A 309 -6.93 -4.21 -3.41
C ARG A 309 -8.30 -4.43 -4.06
N ASP A 310 -9.31 -4.63 -3.24
CA ASP A 310 -10.67 -4.90 -3.68
C ASP A 310 -11.50 -3.62 -3.91
N ALA A 311 -11.00 -2.45 -3.47
CA ALA A 311 -11.69 -1.18 -3.69
C ALA A 311 -11.60 -0.76 -5.17
N SER A 312 -12.73 -0.31 -5.72
CA SER A 312 -12.82 0.22 -7.08
C SER A 312 -12.32 1.66 -7.19
N LEU A 313 -12.49 2.46 -6.14
CA LEU A 313 -12.13 3.89 -6.11
C LEU A 313 -10.65 4.13 -6.49
N PRO A 314 -9.64 3.44 -5.91
CA PRO A 314 -8.25 3.61 -6.33
C PRO A 314 -8.02 3.29 -7.80
N ARG A 315 -8.74 2.31 -8.37
CA ARG A 315 -8.60 1.93 -9.79
C ARG A 315 -9.09 3.06 -10.70
N ILE A 316 -10.22 3.67 -10.35
CA ILE A 316 -10.77 4.83 -11.08
C ILE A 316 -9.81 6.01 -10.98
N LEU A 317 -9.31 6.33 -9.79
CA LEU A 317 -8.38 7.45 -9.62
C LEU A 317 -7.04 7.21 -10.34
N ILE A 318 -6.54 5.97 -10.37
CA ILE A 318 -5.36 5.60 -11.19
C ILE A 318 -5.63 5.85 -12.68
N THR A 319 -6.80 5.48 -13.20
CA THR A 319 -7.12 5.76 -14.61
C THR A 319 -7.18 7.25 -14.91
N VAL A 320 -7.81 8.03 -14.04
CA VAL A 320 -7.90 9.49 -14.21
C VAL A 320 -6.51 10.11 -14.15
N GLY A 321 -5.70 9.73 -13.18
CA GLY A 321 -4.31 10.19 -13.04
C GLY A 321 -3.45 9.82 -14.24
N ALA A 322 -3.53 8.58 -14.72
CA ALA A 322 -2.77 8.11 -15.88
C ALA A 322 -3.19 8.81 -17.17
N ILE A 323 -4.50 8.99 -17.41
CA ILE A 323 -5.00 9.73 -18.56
C ILE A 323 -4.52 11.18 -18.49
N ALA A 324 -4.68 11.85 -17.34
CA ALA A 324 -4.20 13.22 -17.16
C ALA A 324 -2.69 13.34 -17.40
N SER A 325 -1.86 12.40 -16.94
CA SER A 325 -0.43 12.40 -17.23
C SER A 325 -0.09 12.11 -18.71
N LEU A 326 -0.94 11.38 -19.45
CA LEU A 326 -0.70 11.04 -20.87
C LEU A 326 -1.26 12.08 -21.85
N VAL A 327 -2.31 12.81 -21.49
CA VAL A 327 -2.98 13.82 -22.33
C VAL A 327 -2.00 14.82 -22.96
N PRO A 328 -1.02 15.39 -22.24
CA PRO A 328 -0.04 16.32 -22.82
C PRO A 328 0.77 15.76 -23.99
N TYR A 329 0.96 14.43 -24.03
CA TYR A 329 1.71 13.74 -25.08
C TYR A 329 0.85 13.37 -26.30
N ILE A 330 -0.46 13.27 -26.12
CA ILE A 330 -1.42 12.83 -27.14
C ILE A 330 -2.05 14.03 -27.85
N VAL A 331 -2.35 15.10 -27.11
CA VAL A 331 -2.97 16.30 -27.68
C VAL A 331 -1.95 17.03 -28.56
N PRO A 332 -2.27 17.30 -29.84
CA PRO A 332 -1.37 18.02 -30.73
C PRO A 332 -1.03 19.41 -30.19
N GLN A 333 0.25 19.75 -30.19
CA GLN A 333 0.76 21.08 -29.88
C GLN A 333 1.52 21.57 -31.10
N HIS A 334 1.30 22.82 -31.52
CA HIS A 334 1.96 23.40 -32.70
C HIS A 334 1.80 22.57 -34.00
N GLY A 335 0.71 21.81 -34.12
CA GLY A 335 0.41 21.00 -35.31
C GLY A 335 1.04 19.60 -35.32
N THR A 336 1.74 19.20 -34.26
CA THR A 336 2.37 17.87 -34.16
C THR A 336 1.96 17.15 -32.88
N ILE A 337 1.90 15.81 -32.93
CA ILE A 337 1.66 14.98 -31.76
C ILE A 337 3.02 14.77 -31.06
N MET A 338 3.15 15.27 -29.83
CA MET A 338 4.39 15.21 -29.05
C MET A 338 4.93 13.79 -28.89
N LEU A 339 4.06 12.79 -28.75
CA LEU A 339 4.48 11.39 -28.69
C LEU A 339 5.22 10.93 -29.96
N VAL A 340 4.76 11.37 -31.14
CA VAL A 340 5.42 11.04 -32.41
C VAL A 340 6.79 11.71 -32.49
N GLU A 341 6.90 12.95 -32.03
CA GLU A 341 8.18 13.66 -31.97
C GLU A 341 9.15 13.04 -30.98
N LEU A 342 8.68 12.54 -29.83
CA LEU A 342 9.52 11.78 -28.90
C LEU A 342 10.05 10.50 -29.54
N PHE A 343 9.24 9.76 -30.30
CA PHE A 343 9.74 8.57 -31.01
C PHE A 343 10.75 8.91 -32.11
N LYS A 344 10.50 9.97 -32.89
CA LYS A 344 11.46 10.45 -33.88
C LYS A 344 12.76 10.92 -33.22
N GLY A 345 12.65 11.69 -32.15
CA GLY A 345 13.77 12.15 -31.34
C GLY A 345 14.56 10.98 -30.74
N ALA A 346 13.92 9.89 -30.33
CA ALA A 346 14.63 8.71 -29.83
C ALA A 346 15.48 8.02 -30.91
N ILE A 347 15.06 8.11 -32.17
CA ILE A 347 15.77 7.53 -33.31
C ILE A 347 16.89 8.48 -33.78
N GLU A 348 16.57 9.76 -33.92
CA GLU A 348 17.38 10.76 -34.61
C GLU A 348 18.33 11.54 -33.67
N ALA A 349 18.05 11.62 -32.37
CA ALA A 349 18.87 12.42 -31.45
C ALA A 349 20.29 11.85 -31.31
N PRO A 350 21.34 12.67 -31.48
CA PRO A 350 22.72 12.24 -31.29
C PRO A 350 23.09 12.17 -29.80
N GLY A 351 23.91 11.17 -29.47
CA GLY A 351 24.64 11.08 -28.19
C GLY A 351 23.76 11.14 -26.94
N ALA A 352 24.11 12.06 -26.04
CA ALA A 352 23.51 12.27 -24.73
C ALA A 352 22.01 12.61 -24.79
N LEU A 353 21.57 13.42 -25.75
CA LEU A 353 20.16 13.84 -25.84
C LEU A 353 19.19 12.66 -26.03
N LYS A 354 19.66 11.59 -26.68
CA LYS A 354 18.87 10.35 -26.83
C LYS A 354 18.49 9.73 -25.49
N ILE A 355 19.34 9.85 -24.46
CA ILE A 355 19.08 9.34 -23.12
C ILE A 355 17.89 10.08 -22.48
N LEU A 356 17.78 11.41 -22.65
CA LEU A 356 16.63 12.16 -22.13
C LEU A 356 15.32 11.70 -22.77
N VAL A 357 15.33 11.53 -24.10
CA VAL A 357 14.13 11.09 -24.82
C VAL A 357 13.73 9.68 -24.37
N ILE A 358 14.70 8.77 -24.20
CA ILE A 358 14.46 7.43 -23.67
C ILE A 358 13.88 7.51 -22.25
N LEU A 359 14.41 8.36 -21.38
CA LEU A 359 13.88 8.52 -20.02
C LEU A 359 12.43 9.01 -20.04
N VAL A 360 12.10 10.01 -20.86
CA VAL A 360 10.70 10.46 -21.02
C VAL A 360 9.80 9.30 -21.49
N LEU A 361 10.25 8.48 -22.45
CA LEU A 361 9.51 7.29 -22.90
C LEU A 361 9.37 6.24 -21.79
N VAL A 362 10.39 6.06 -20.93
CA VAL A 362 10.32 5.20 -19.75
C VAL A 362 9.27 5.72 -18.76
N ASN A 363 9.20 7.03 -18.52
CA ASN A 363 8.15 7.62 -17.69
C ASN A 363 6.74 7.34 -18.25
N ILE A 364 6.56 7.59 -19.55
CA ILE A 364 5.29 7.29 -20.25
C ILE A 364 4.93 5.81 -20.10
N THR A 365 5.91 4.93 -20.26
CA THR A 365 5.72 3.49 -20.07
C THR A 365 5.31 3.15 -18.64
N MET A 366 5.92 3.78 -17.63
CA MET A 366 5.54 3.59 -16.22
C MET A 366 4.13 4.09 -15.92
N VAL A 367 3.72 5.22 -16.50
CA VAL A 367 2.34 5.71 -16.41
C VAL A 367 1.36 4.73 -17.07
N VAL A 368 1.70 4.16 -18.22
CA VAL A 368 0.87 3.12 -18.86
C VAL A 368 0.82 1.84 -18.00
N LEU A 369 1.96 1.39 -17.44
CA LEU A 369 2.03 0.23 -16.55
C LEU A 369 1.21 0.41 -15.27
N SER A 370 0.98 1.66 -14.84
CA SER A 370 0.09 1.93 -13.70
C SER A 370 -1.35 1.44 -13.93
N LEU A 371 -1.78 1.31 -15.19
CA LEU A 371 -3.10 0.77 -15.57
C LEU A 371 -3.23 -0.74 -15.30
N LEU A 372 -2.13 -1.44 -14.99
CA LEU A 372 -2.17 -2.81 -14.46
C LEU A 372 -2.89 -2.91 -13.10
N ALA A 373 -3.24 -1.77 -12.49
CA ALA A 373 -4.11 -1.70 -11.31
C ALA A 373 -5.51 -2.34 -11.51
N TRP A 374 -5.93 -2.53 -12.77
CA TRP A 374 -7.18 -3.22 -13.12
C TRP A 374 -7.12 -4.74 -13.03
N LEU A 375 -5.94 -5.33 -12.82
CA LEU A 375 -5.84 -6.76 -12.59
C LEU A 375 -6.71 -7.17 -11.39
N PRO A 376 -7.43 -8.30 -11.49
CA PRO A 376 -8.27 -8.78 -10.41
C PRO A 376 -7.43 -9.10 -9.16
N SER A 377 -8.03 -8.96 -7.98
CA SER A 377 -7.40 -9.44 -6.75
C SER A 377 -7.17 -10.95 -6.84
N PRO A 378 -6.04 -11.47 -6.30
CA PRO A 378 -5.15 -10.84 -5.33
C PRO A 378 -3.99 -10.00 -5.93
N ALA A 379 -3.90 -9.87 -7.26
CA ALA A 379 -2.79 -9.17 -7.90
C ALA A 379 -2.76 -7.67 -7.51
N SER A 380 -1.58 -7.19 -7.11
CA SER A 380 -1.34 -5.76 -6.83
C SER A 380 -0.92 -4.98 -8.07
N GLY A 381 -0.56 -5.66 -9.16
CA GLY A 381 -0.02 -5.03 -10.37
C GLY A 381 1.28 -4.26 -10.14
N GLY A 382 1.97 -4.48 -9.02
CA GLY A 382 3.17 -3.70 -8.66
C GLY A 382 2.86 -2.24 -8.31
N SER A 383 1.65 -1.92 -7.83
CA SER A 383 1.26 -0.52 -7.60
C SER A 383 2.20 0.24 -6.65
N LYS A 384 2.69 -0.40 -5.58
CA LYS A 384 3.63 0.21 -4.61
C LYS A 384 5.01 0.52 -5.21
N PRO A 385 5.73 -0.41 -5.87
CA PRO A 385 7.00 -0.07 -6.51
C PRO A 385 6.84 0.94 -7.64
N ILE A 386 5.74 0.86 -8.42
CA ILE A 386 5.45 1.88 -9.46
C ILE A 386 5.27 3.26 -8.81
N ALA A 387 4.50 3.37 -7.71
CA ALA A 387 4.33 4.63 -6.99
C ALA A 387 5.67 5.21 -6.51
N TRP A 388 6.53 4.37 -5.91
CA TRP A 388 7.86 4.80 -5.47
C TRP A 388 8.76 5.24 -6.62
N PHE A 389 8.70 4.53 -7.74
CA PHE A 389 9.45 4.92 -8.93
C PHE A 389 8.99 6.26 -9.46
N LEU A 390 7.68 6.52 -9.50
CA LEU A 390 7.12 7.82 -9.90
C LEU A 390 7.49 8.94 -8.91
N ILE A 391 7.50 8.67 -7.60
CA ILE A 391 7.99 9.62 -6.58
C ILE A 391 9.46 9.96 -6.84
N LEU A 392 10.30 8.95 -7.02
CA LEU A 392 11.75 9.12 -7.24
C LEU A 392 12.10 9.53 -8.67
N TRP A 393 11.14 9.58 -9.59
CA TRP A 393 11.40 9.88 -11.00
C TRP A 393 12.04 11.26 -11.19
N GLY A 394 11.67 12.24 -10.37
CA GLY A 394 12.31 13.56 -10.35
C GLY A 394 13.82 13.48 -10.06
N LEU A 395 14.23 12.58 -9.15
CA LEU A 395 15.65 12.32 -8.88
C LEU A 395 16.35 11.71 -10.09
N VAL A 396 15.72 10.71 -10.71
CA VAL A 396 16.28 10.02 -11.88
C VAL A 396 16.50 11.01 -13.03
N MET A 397 15.50 11.84 -13.32
CA MET A 397 15.60 12.88 -14.34
C MET A 397 16.69 13.90 -14.00
N HIS A 398 16.74 14.35 -12.74
CA HIS A 398 17.73 15.32 -12.30
C HIS A 398 19.18 14.79 -12.42
N VAL A 399 19.43 13.57 -11.91
CA VAL A 399 20.74 12.91 -12.02
C VAL A 399 21.12 12.69 -13.47
N ALA A 400 20.18 12.25 -14.32
CA ALA A 400 20.43 12.13 -15.74
C ALA A 400 20.80 13.48 -16.36
N PHE A 401 20.10 14.56 -16.01
CA PHE A 401 20.40 15.89 -16.53
C PHE A 401 21.81 16.35 -16.16
N LEU A 402 22.25 16.11 -14.92
CA LEU A 402 23.61 16.39 -14.47
C LEU A 402 24.66 15.62 -15.28
N PHE A 403 24.44 14.33 -15.53
CA PHE A 403 25.37 13.53 -16.33
C PHE A 403 25.44 13.98 -17.79
N LEU A 404 24.35 14.51 -18.34
CA LEU A 404 24.26 14.87 -19.75
C LEU A 404 24.78 16.26 -20.06
N ILE A 405 24.70 17.20 -19.12
CA ILE A 405 25.34 18.52 -19.24
C ILE A 405 26.87 18.38 -19.18
N GLY A 406 27.39 17.29 -18.62
CA GLY A 406 28.80 16.92 -18.78
C GLY A 406 29.79 17.74 -17.96
N GLU A 407 29.32 18.63 -17.09
CA GLU A 407 30.16 19.41 -16.18
C GLU A 407 29.99 18.90 -14.75
N PRO A 408 30.80 17.91 -14.29
CA PRO A 408 30.84 17.52 -12.87
C PRO A 408 31.12 18.72 -11.96
N GLN A 409 31.77 19.75 -12.51
CA GLN A 409 32.04 21.04 -11.90
C GLN A 409 30.78 21.76 -11.41
N ILE A 410 29.60 21.54 -12.01
CA ILE A 410 28.34 22.16 -11.54
C ILE A 410 27.93 21.57 -10.18
N ILE A 411 28.15 20.27 -9.97
CA ILE A 411 27.87 19.59 -8.70
C ILE A 411 28.88 20.04 -7.65
N GLU A 412 30.15 20.17 -8.04
CA GLU A 412 31.23 20.63 -7.16
C GLU A 412 31.04 22.11 -6.76
N ALA A 413 30.56 22.96 -7.68
CA ALA A 413 30.36 24.38 -7.43
C ALA A 413 29.18 24.69 -6.49
N SER A 414 28.10 23.88 -6.54
CA SER A 414 26.94 24.10 -5.70
C SER A 414 26.14 22.81 -5.44
N PRO A 415 26.37 22.11 -4.30
CA PRO A 415 25.53 20.98 -3.91
C PRO A 415 24.04 21.36 -3.77
N TYR A 416 23.77 22.65 -3.54
CA TYR A 416 22.43 23.23 -3.53
C TYR A 416 21.70 23.11 -4.87
N THR A 417 22.35 23.36 -6.01
CA THR A 417 21.68 23.28 -7.32
C THR A 417 21.20 21.85 -7.60
N GLY A 418 21.99 20.86 -7.20
CA GLY A 418 21.60 19.46 -7.30
C GLY A 418 20.44 19.12 -6.37
N LEU A 419 20.62 19.43 -5.09
CA LEU A 419 19.68 19.02 -4.06
C LEU A 419 18.34 19.77 -4.16
N MET A 420 18.34 21.06 -4.53
CA MET A 420 17.10 21.85 -4.64
C MET A 420 16.19 21.41 -5.78
N GLN A 421 16.76 21.18 -6.96
CA GLN A 421 15.98 20.74 -8.10
C GLN A 421 15.31 19.40 -7.82
N TRP A 422 16.01 18.52 -7.10
CA TRP A 422 15.47 17.24 -6.66
C TRP A 422 14.41 17.38 -5.55
N VAL A 423 14.74 18.10 -4.47
CA VAL A 423 13.95 18.11 -3.23
C VAL A 423 12.72 18.98 -3.35
N ALA A 424 12.90 20.19 -3.87
CA ALA A 424 11.87 21.21 -3.92
C ALA A 424 11.27 21.40 -5.31
N GLY A 425 11.95 20.87 -6.33
CA GLY A 425 11.55 21.04 -7.73
C GLY A 425 12.22 22.28 -8.33
N GLY A 426 12.69 22.15 -9.56
CA GLY A 426 13.24 23.27 -10.33
C GLY A 426 12.13 24.02 -11.06
N GLY A 427 11.87 25.26 -10.66
CA GLY A 427 11.05 26.18 -11.45
C GLY A 427 11.82 26.68 -12.68
N ILE A 428 11.25 26.51 -13.88
CA ILE A 428 11.81 26.94 -15.17
C ILE A 428 12.02 28.49 -15.26
N GLY A 429 11.57 29.27 -14.26
CA GLY A 429 11.56 30.74 -14.33
C GLY A 429 12.83 31.48 -13.89
N GLY A 430 13.91 30.79 -13.52
CA GLY A 430 15.02 31.42 -12.80
C GLY A 430 16.26 31.85 -13.60
N SER A 431 16.51 31.30 -14.79
CA SER A 431 17.68 31.72 -15.59
C SER A 431 17.30 32.90 -16.47
N GLY A 432 17.19 34.08 -15.84
CA GLY A 432 17.22 35.38 -16.51
C GLY A 432 18.57 35.68 -17.15
N GLY A 433 19.10 34.76 -17.95
CA GLY A 433 20.19 34.98 -18.89
C GLY A 433 19.57 35.22 -20.25
N GLY A 434 19.39 36.49 -20.62
CA GLY A 434 18.93 36.88 -21.95
C GLY A 434 19.81 36.26 -23.02
N GLY A 435 19.26 35.28 -23.74
CA GLY A 435 19.91 34.57 -24.83
C GLY A 435 18.85 33.85 -25.63
N GLY A 436 18.11 34.60 -26.43
CA GLY A 436 17.07 34.05 -27.30
C GLY A 436 17.67 33.02 -28.27
N GLY A 437 17.18 31.78 -28.21
CA GLY A 437 17.50 30.76 -29.21
C GLY A 437 17.60 29.37 -28.63
N GLY A 438 16.47 28.73 -28.32
CA GLY A 438 16.48 27.32 -27.91
C GLY A 438 15.17 26.81 -27.32
N GLY A 439 14.04 27.04 -27.98
CA GLY A 439 12.69 26.71 -27.49
C GLY A 439 12.36 25.22 -27.31
N GLY A 440 13.32 24.29 -27.48
CA GLY A 440 13.06 22.84 -27.40
C GLY A 440 13.38 22.18 -26.06
N ALA A 441 14.32 22.71 -25.27
CA ALA A 441 14.81 22.02 -24.08
C ALA A 441 13.93 22.22 -22.83
N GLY A 442 13.19 23.34 -22.76
CA GLY A 442 12.33 23.67 -21.62
C GLY A 442 11.09 22.78 -21.48
N MET A 443 10.62 22.15 -22.56
CA MET A 443 9.47 21.22 -22.51
C MET A 443 9.85 19.80 -22.08
N LEU A 444 11.07 19.34 -22.38
CA LEU A 444 11.52 17.99 -22.01
C LEU A 444 11.93 17.90 -20.53
N GLY A 445 12.39 19.00 -19.95
CA GLY A 445 12.61 19.16 -18.51
C GLY A 445 11.33 19.58 -17.76
N GLY A 446 10.19 18.94 -18.07
CA GLY A 446 8.91 19.24 -17.43
C GLY A 446 9.08 19.36 -15.91
N MET A 447 8.46 20.38 -15.31
CA MET A 447 8.58 20.69 -13.88
C MET A 447 8.51 19.41 -13.05
N THR A 448 9.67 18.91 -12.63
CA THR A 448 9.73 17.86 -11.64
C THR A 448 9.25 18.52 -10.37
N MET A 449 8.02 18.25 -9.96
CA MET A 449 7.62 18.59 -8.60
C MET A 449 8.68 18.01 -7.66
N GLY A 450 9.11 18.79 -6.68
CA GLY A 450 10.08 18.31 -5.70
C GLY A 450 9.65 16.98 -5.14
N VAL A 451 10.57 16.02 -5.11
CA VAL A 451 10.28 14.65 -4.66
C VAL A 451 9.75 14.66 -3.24
N ALA A 452 10.21 15.59 -2.40
CA ALA A 452 9.70 15.76 -1.04
C ALA A 452 8.23 16.20 -1.04
N TYR A 453 7.85 17.19 -1.87
CA TYR A 453 6.47 17.65 -1.97
C TYR A 453 5.54 16.57 -2.52
N LEU A 454 5.97 15.84 -3.54
CA LEU A 454 5.22 14.70 -4.09
C LEU A 454 5.03 13.58 -3.07
N ALA A 455 6.08 13.24 -2.32
CA ALA A 455 5.98 12.20 -1.31
C ALA A 455 5.05 12.63 -0.17
N ILE A 456 5.20 13.85 0.34
CA ILE A 456 4.34 14.40 1.40
C ILE A 456 2.87 14.47 0.92
N ALA A 457 2.62 15.00 -0.28
CA ALA A 457 1.28 15.08 -0.87
C ALA A 457 0.68 13.69 -1.16
N GLY A 458 1.49 12.77 -1.70
CA GLY A 458 1.07 11.42 -2.07
C GLY A 458 0.72 10.58 -0.84
N TYR A 459 1.55 10.58 0.19
CA TYR A 459 1.22 9.90 1.45
C TYR A 459 0.06 10.58 2.19
N GLY A 460 -0.03 11.92 2.13
CA GLY A 460 -1.16 12.71 2.63
C GLY A 460 -2.48 12.28 2.04
N THR A 461 -2.57 12.36 0.72
CA THR A 461 -3.79 12.02 -0.02
C THR A 461 -4.14 10.54 0.12
N ALA A 462 -3.16 9.63 0.08
CA ALA A 462 -3.41 8.19 0.28
C ALA A 462 -4.02 7.89 1.66
N SER A 463 -3.54 8.55 2.71
CA SER A 463 -4.09 8.36 4.06
C SER A 463 -5.53 8.89 4.20
N VAL A 464 -5.86 10.00 3.52
CA VAL A 464 -7.23 10.55 3.50
C VAL A 464 -8.16 9.63 2.72
N ILE A 465 -7.75 9.18 1.53
CA ILE A 465 -8.52 8.23 0.72
C ILE A 465 -8.74 6.93 1.50
N GLY A 466 -7.70 6.43 2.17
CA GLY A 466 -7.82 5.21 2.95
C GLY A 466 -8.83 5.31 4.08
N LYS A 467 -8.88 6.45 4.77
CA LYS A 467 -9.89 6.67 5.81
C LYS A 467 -11.32 6.68 5.27
N GLN A 468 -11.54 7.07 4.01
CA GLN A 468 -12.86 7.04 3.38
C GLN A 468 -13.25 5.63 2.88
N LEU A 469 -12.29 4.71 2.79
CA LEU A 469 -12.52 3.33 2.36
C LEU A 469 -12.70 2.34 3.53
N GLU A 470 -12.32 2.75 4.74
CA GLU A 470 -12.64 2.07 6.01
C GLU A 470 -14.10 2.33 6.42
#